data_AF-A0A382GKP0-F1
#
_entry.id   AF-A0A382GKP0-F1
#
_cell.length_a   1.000
_cell.length_b   1.000
_cell.length_c   1.000
_cell.angle_alpha   90.00
_cell.angle_beta   90.00
_cell.angle_gamma   90.00
#
_symmetry.space_group_name_H-M   'P 1'
#
loop_
_entity.id
_entity.type
_entity.pdbx_description
1 polymer ?
#
loop_
_entity_poly.entity_id
_entity_poly.type
_entity_poly.pdbx_seq_one_letter_code
_entity_poly.pdbx_strand_id
1 'polypeptide(L)' 'MKCSESTQNILEALETDGAVIIDSLISKSITSEITDELRPYLDACPRGMNDFSGTSTKRVGALMAR' A
#
# COMPACT_ATOMS: atom_id res chain seq x y z
N MET A 1 -15.49 5.46 -13.24
CA MET A 1 -14.30 5.88 -12.48
C MET A 1 -13.97 7.29 -12.96
N LYS A 2 -14.24 8.32 -12.14
CA LYS A 2 -13.98 9.72 -12.55
C LYS A 2 -12.49 9.99 -12.27
N CYS A 3 -11.65 10.09 -13.29
CA CYS A 3 -10.41 10.85 -13.16
C CYS A 3 -10.84 12.32 -13.08
N SER A 4 -10.83 12.91 -11.88
CA SER A 4 -11.29 14.29 -11.70
C SER A 4 -10.36 15.31 -12.37
N GLU A 5 -9.09 14.95 -12.56
CA GLU A 5 -8.03 15.85 -13.02
C GLU A 5 -7.17 15.19 -14.09
N SER A 6 -6.51 16.03 -14.90
CA SER A 6 -5.56 15.58 -15.91
C SER A 6 -4.27 15.06 -15.26
N THR A 7 -3.60 14.10 -15.90
CA THR A 7 -2.29 13.59 -15.44
C THR A 7 -1.26 14.70 -15.26
N GLN A 8 -1.35 15.77 -16.07
CA GLN A 8 -0.46 16.91 -16.00
C GLN A 8 -0.58 17.66 -14.67
N ASN A 9 -1.81 17.87 -14.19
CA ASN A 9 -2.05 18.55 -12.91
C ASN A 9 -1.57 17.70 -11.72
N ILE A 10 -1.69 16.36 -11.82
CA ILE A 10 -1.18 15.43 -10.79
C ILE A 10 0.35 15.50 -10.72
N LEU A 11 1.01 15.55 -11.88
CA LEU A 11 2.47 15.66 -11.96
C LEU A 11 2.96 17.01 -11.42
N GLU A 12 2.30 18.11 -11.79
CA GLU A 12 2.64 19.45 -11.29
C GLU A 12 2.48 19.57 -9.77
N ALA A 13 1.40 19.02 -9.21
CA ALA A 13 1.19 18.97 -7.76
C ALA A 13 2.26 18.10 -7.08
N LEU A 14 2.65 16.98 -7.67
CA LEU A 14 3.71 16.13 -7.14
C LEU A 14 5.08 16.84 -7.17
N GLU A 15 5.37 17.61 -8.23
CA GLU A 15 6.61 18.40 -8.34
C GLU A 15 6.64 19.56 -7.34
N THR A 16 5.51 20.23 -7.13
CA THR A 16 5.41 21.43 -6.28
C THR A 16 5.30 21.09 -4.79
N ASP A 17 4.42 20.15 -4.45
CA ASP A 17 4.06 19.82 -3.06
C ASP A 17 4.77 18.54 -2.54
N GLY A 18 5.42 17.79 -3.42
CA GLY A 18 6.20 16.59 -3.08
C GLY A 18 5.35 15.34 -2.79
N ALA A 19 4.03 15.46 -2.72
CA ALA A 19 3.11 14.34 -2.55
C ALA A 19 1.70 14.69 -3.06
N VAL A 20 0.98 13.68 -3.56
CA VAL A 20 -0.41 13.81 -3.99
C VAL A 20 -1.24 12.63 -3.49
N ILE A 21 -2.46 12.90 -3.04
CA ILE A 21 -3.41 11.86 -2.62
C ILE A 21 -4.41 11.66 -3.75
N ILE A 22 -4.44 10.45 -4.32
CA ILE A 22 -5.41 10.07 -5.35
C ILE A 22 -6.51 9.24 -4.68
N ASP A 23 -7.68 9.84 -4.51
CA ASP A 23 -8.85 9.11 -4.03
C ASP A 23 -9.27 8.07 -5.08
N SER A 24 -9.57 6.86 -4.59
CA SER A 24 -10.15 5.77 -5.39
C SER A 24 -9.31 5.39 -6.62
N LEU A 25 -7.97 5.40 -6.48
CA LEU A 25 -7.01 4.99 -7.52
C LEU A 25 -7.29 3.57 -8.04
N ILE A 26 -7.69 2.66 -7.16
CA ILE A 26 -8.13 1.31 -7.48
C ILE A 26 -9.54 1.08 -6.94
N SER A 27 -10.29 0.18 -7.58
CA SER A 27 -11.62 -0.18 -7.08
C SER A 27 -11.50 -0.91 -5.74
N LYS A 28 -12.55 -0.78 -4.90
CA LYS A 28 -12.64 -1.52 -3.63
C LYS A 28 -12.56 -3.05 -3.83
N SER A 29 -13.02 -3.56 -4.97
CA SER A 29 -12.92 -4.99 -5.30
C SER A 29 -11.47 -5.43 -5.43
N ILE A 30 -10.66 -4.69 -6.19
CA ILE A 30 -9.23 -4.97 -6.38
C ILE A 30 -8.49 -4.84 -5.04
N THR A 31 -8.82 -3.84 -4.22
CA THR A 31 -8.23 -3.72 -2.87
C THR A 31 -8.55 -4.94 -2.00
N SER A 32 -9.78 -5.46 -2.07
CA SER A 32 -10.18 -6.66 -1.33
C SER A 32 -9.43 -7.90 -1.82
N GLU A 33 -9.36 -8.10 -3.14
CA GLU A 33 -8.67 -9.22 -3.77
C GLU A 33 -7.19 -9.26 -3.35
N ILE A 34 -6.48 -8.13 -3.46
CA ILE A 34 -5.08 -8.03 -3.01
C ILE A 34 -4.98 -8.33 -1.51
N THR A 35 -5.91 -7.82 -0.70
CA THR A 35 -5.87 -8.06 0.75
C THR A 35 -6.03 -9.55 1.07
N ASP A 36 -6.96 -10.23 0.41
CA ASP A 36 -7.24 -11.65 0.63
C ASP A 36 -6.11 -12.55 0.13
N GLU A 37 -5.50 -12.22 -1.00
CA GLU A 37 -4.30 -12.91 -1.52
C GLU A 37 -3.10 -12.79 -0.57
N LEU A 38 -2.90 -11.62 0.03
CA LEU A 38 -1.76 -11.37 0.92
C LEU A 38 -2.01 -11.88 2.35
N ARG A 39 -3.28 -12.02 2.77
CA ARG A 39 -3.70 -12.44 4.11
C ARG A 39 -2.97 -13.66 4.67
N PRO A 40 -2.84 -14.80 3.97
CA PRO A 40 -2.13 -15.96 4.52
C PRO A 40 -0.68 -15.67 4.89
N TYR A 41 0.00 -14.82 4.12
CA TYR A 41 1.40 -14.43 4.36
C TYR A 41 1.53 -13.43 5.50
N LEU A 42 0.57 -12.49 5.60
CA LEU A 42 0.53 -11.51 6.69
C LEU A 42 0.19 -12.18 8.03
N ASP A 43 -0.73 -13.14 8.03
CA ASP A 43 -1.16 -13.88 9.22
C ASP A 43 -0.06 -14.82 9.73
N ALA A 44 0.66 -15.49 8.83
CA ALA A 44 1.81 -16.33 9.17
C ALA A 44 3.01 -15.54 9.70
N CYS A 45 3.09 -14.22 9.45
CA CYS A 45 4.20 -13.40 9.91
C CYS A 45 4.12 -13.14 11.42
N PRO A 46 5.12 -13.56 12.20
CA PRO A 46 5.18 -13.24 13.62
C PRO A 46 5.40 -11.74 13.83
N ARG A 47 4.91 -11.22 14.96
CA ARG A 47 5.24 -9.86 15.39
C ARG A 47 6.72 -9.79 15.79
N GLY A 48 7.32 -8.60 15.66
CA GLY A 48 8.68 -8.37 16.13
C GLY A 48 8.83 -8.74 17.61
N MET A 49 9.92 -9.41 17.92
CA MET A 49 10.17 -10.02 19.23
C MET A 49 11.14 -9.20 20.09
N ASN A 50 11.62 -8.06 19.61
CA ASN A 50 12.60 -7.22 20.31
C ASN A 50 12.45 -5.73 19.95
N ASP A 51 13.17 -4.87 20.67
CA ASP A 51 13.11 -3.41 20.50
C ASP A 51 13.55 -2.93 19.10
N PHE A 52 14.37 -3.72 18.41
CA PHE A 52 14.78 -3.42 17.04
C PHE A 52 13.69 -3.73 16.00
N SER A 53 12.98 -4.85 16.18
CA SER A 53 11.95 -5.32 15.26
C SER A 53 10.57 -4.75 15.56
N GLY A 54 10.40 -4.14 16.73
CA GLY A 54 9.17 -3.53 17.25
C GLY A 54 8.11 -4.57 17.62
N THR A 55 7.53 -4.46 18.81
CA THR A 55 6.58 -5.46 19.34
C THR A 55 5.22 -5.46 18.64
N SER A 56 4.89 -4.39 17.91
CA SER A 56 3.64 -4.22 17.16
C SER A 56 3.81 -4.31 15.64
N THR A 57 5.03 -4.43 15.15
CA THR A 57 5.34 -4.44 13.71
C THR A 57 5.54 -5.85 13.19
N LYS A 58 4.93 -6.17 12.05
CA LYS A 58 5.19 -7.39 11.28
C LYS A 58 6.10 -7.03 10.10
N ARG A 59 7.16 -7.81 9.86
CA ARG A 59 8.07 -7.60 8.73
C ARG A 59 7.98 -8.80 7.79
N VAL A 60 7.40 -8.58 6.61
CA VAL A 60 7.27 -9.60 5.55
C VAL A 60 8.08 -9.14 4.35
N GLY A 61 9.03 -9.95 3.91
CA GLY A 61 9.87 -9.69 2.74
C GLY A 61 9.50 -10.57 1.55
N ALA A 62 9.92 -10.16 0.34
CA ALA A 62 9.80 -10.93 -0.89
C ALA A 62 8.37 -11.40 -1.26
N LEU A 63 7.34 -10.67 -0.83
CA LEU A 63 5.95 -11.03 -1.05
C LEU A 63 5.56 -11.09 -2.54
N MET A 64 6.13 -10.20 -3.35
CA MET A 64 5.91 -10.13 -4.81
C MET A 64 6.83 -11.07 -5.62
N ALA A 65 7.84 -11.67 -5.00
CA ALA A 65 8.82 -12.54 -5.66
C ALA A 65 8.56 -14.03 -5.39
N ARG A 66 7.41 -14.35 -4.80
CA ARG A 66 6.97 -15.70 -4.42
C ARG A 66 5.91 -16.22 -5.38
#